data_AF-A0A9D5Q2X9-F1
#
_entry.id   AF-A0A9D5Q2X9-F1
#
_cell.length_a   1.000
_cell.length_b   1.000
_cell.length_c   1.000
_cell.angle_alpha   90.00
_cell.angle_beta   90.00
_cell.angle_gamma   90.00
#
_symmetry.space_group_name_H-M   'P 1'
#
loop_
_entity.id
_entity.type
_entity.pdbx_description
1 polymer ?
#
loop_
_entity_poly.entity_id
_entity_poly.type
_entity_poly.pdbx_seq_one_letter_code
_entity_poly.pdbx_strand_id
1 'polypeptide(L)'
;MLKKYILSGLILGLGFCPSFYSFCQKEEESTLIAREGKQVRRDTVAIEAYAIHNILRVNVEARMYSERPKISKVLLVGPKIGRMTYYRKEEIPINLEEKTPYLISKKGGLFSSRDNTEEKDPKGTLTHELFEFKVPGKIVSGKKYELWVYIEGKNSAASSRPQRFSFNLPNFTDYFK
;
A
#
# COMPACT_ATOMS: atom_id res chain seq x y z
N MET A 1 61.11 23.99 38.52
CA MET A 1 60.82 25.32 39.10
C MET A 1 60.07 26.13 38.04
N LEU A 2 58.74 26.19 38.06
CA LEU A 2 57.84 27.07 38.83
C LEU A 2 57.64 28.47 38.19
N LYS A 3 56.39 28.70 37.71
CA LYS A 3 55.67 29.99 37.49
C LYS A 3 56.18 30.87 36.32
N LYS A 4 55.33 31.48 35.48
CA LYS A 4 54.17 32.33 35.81
C LYS A 4 53.09 32.36 34.71
N TYR A 5 51.86 32.55 35.20
CA TYR A 5 50.57 32.83 34.57
C TYR A 5 50.58 34.17 33.78
N ILE A 6 49.66 34.43 32.83
CA ILE A 6 48.39 35.19 33.01
C ILE A 6 47.81 35.37 31.58
N LEU A 7 46.63 34.82 31.25
CA LEU A 7 45.28 35.41 31.36
C LEU A 7 44.79 36.06 30.05
N SER A 8 43.86 35.39 29.38
CA SER A 8 42.79 35.92 28.51
C SER A 8 42.04 34.68 28.00
N GLY A 9 40.72 34.61 27.92
CA GLY A 9 39.67 35.51 28.34
C GLY A 9 38.43 34.66 28.63
N LEU A 10 37.60 35.21 29.51
CA LEU A 10 36.28 34.73 29.86
C LEU A 10 35.31 35.11 28.74
N ILE A 11 34.70 34.13 28.06
CA ILE A 11 33.44 34.32 27.35
C ILE A 11 32.53 33.13 27.63
N LEU A 12 31.34 33.47 28.12
CA LEU A 12 30.26 32.59 28.52
C LEU A 12 29.83 31.66 27.38
N GLY A 13 30.09 30.36 27.54
CA GLY A 13 29.37 29.33 26.82
C GLY A 13 27.99 29.17 27.44
N LEU A 14 27.01 29.92 26.93
CA LEU A 14 25.59 29.61 27.11
C LEU A 14 25.38 28.14 26.75
N GLY A 15 25.03 27.34 27.74
CA GLY A 15 24.59 25.96 27.57
C GLY A 15 23.35 25.96 26.70
N PHE A 16 23.54 25.80 25.39
CA PHE A 16 22.51 25.34 24.49
C PHE A 16 22.25 23.89 24.89
N CYS A 17 21.25 23.67 25.74
CA CYS A 17 20.61 22.37 25.84
C CYS A 17 19.76 22.24 24.57
N PRO A 18 20.15 21.45 23.56
CA PRO A 18 19.14 20.95 22.64
C PRO A 18 18.23 20.07 23.49
N SER A 19 17.09 20.62 23.88
CA SER A 19 15.94 19.80 24.21
C SER A 19 15.66 18.98 22.95
N PHE A 20 16.20 17.77 22.93
CA PHE A 20 15.77 16.72 22.04
C PHE A 20 14.29 16.53 22.35
N TYR A 21 13.44 17.24 21.62
CA TYR A 21 12.09 16.80 21.37
C TYR A 21 12.27 15.45 20.67
N SER A 22 12.35 14.38 21.46
CA SER A 22 12.00 13.06 21.01
C SER A 22 10.57 13.19 20.53
N PHE A 23 10.44 13.45 19.23
CA PHE A 23 9.22 13.21 18.50
C PHE A 23 9.02 11.70 18.62
N CYS A 24 8.35 11.29 19.68
CA CYS A 24 7.88 9.94 19.86
C CYS A 24 6.79 9.79 18.80
N GLN A 25 7.22 9.54 17.57
CA GLN A 25 6.39 9.03 16.49
C GLN A 25 5.88 7.72 17.05
N LYS A 26 4.68 7.77 17.64
CA LYS A 26 3.97 6.61 18.12
C LYS A 26 3.83 5.73 16.88
N GLU A 27 4.66 4.68 16.78
CA GLU A 27 4.51 3.67 15.75
C GLU A 27 3.08 3.15 15.90
N GLU A 28 2.19 3.59 15.01
CA GLU A 28 0.85 3.05 14.96
C GLU A 28 1.01 1.57 14.62
N GLU A 29 0.62 0.71 15.56
CA GLU A 29 0.71 -0.74 15.43
C GLU A 29 -0.12 -1.17 14.21
N SER A 30 0.56 -1.32 13.07
CA SER A 30 -0.05 -1.69 11.81
C SER A 30 0.04 -3.19 11.64
N THR A 31 -1.08 -3.85 11.36
CA THR A 31 -1.07 -5.30 11.08
C THR A 31 -1.30 -5.57 9.61
N LEU A 32 -0.41 -6.37 9.00
CA LEU A 32 -0.58 -6.80 7.61
C LEU A 32 -1.77 -7.76 7.48
N ILE A 33 -2.73 -7.40 6.64
CA ILE A 33 -3.92 -8.17 6.30
C ILE A 33 -3.70 -9.01 5.04
N ALA A 34 -3.14 -8.39 4.01
CA ALA A 34 -2.94 -9.04 2.72
C ALA A 34 -1.74 -8.43 1.98
N ARG A 35 -0.95 -9.28 1.33
CA ARG A 35 0.04 -8.88 0.33
C ARG A 35 -0.03 -9.86 -0.83
N GLU A 36 -0.55 -9.41 -1.97
CA GLU A 36 -0.85 -10.29 -3.10
C GLU A 36 -0.69 -9.55 -4.43
N GLY A 37 -0.08 -10.19 -5.42
CA GLY A 37 -0.01 -9.75 -6.81
C GLY A 37 -0.85 -10.62 -7.74
N LYS A 38 -1.57 -9.99 -8.66
CA LYS A 38 -2.36 -10.67 -9.72
C LYS A 38 -2.01 -10.12 -11.09
N GLN A 39 -1.91 -11.03 -12.05
CA GLN A 39 -1.74 -10.67 -13.45
C GLN A 39 -2.93 -11.18 -14.26
N VAL A 40 -3.49 -10.31 -15.09
CA VAL A 40 -4.51 -10.65 -16.08
C VAL A 40 -4.05 -10.08 -17.41
N ARG A 41 -3.89 -10.95 -18.40
CA ARG A 41 -3.24 -10.63 -19.68
C ARG A 41 -1.81 -10.09 -19.44
N ARG A 42 -1.54 -8.84 -19.82
CA ARG A 42 -0.24 -8.17 -19.64
C ARG A 42 -0.24 -7.14 -18.52
N ASP A 43 -1.37 -7.01 -17.81
CA ASP A 43 -1.54 -6.00 -16.78
C ASP A 43 -1.44 -6.67 -15.41
N THR A 44 -0.73 -6.01 -14.50
CA THR A 44 -0.47 -6.52 -13.16
C THR A 44 -0.99 -5.53 -12.14
N VAL A 45 -1.68 -6.02 -11.12
CA VAL A 45 -2.02 -5.25 -9.93
C VAL A 45 -1.50 -6.00 -8.72
N ALA A 46 -0.79 -5.30 -7.84
CA ALA A 46 -0.40 -5.79 -6.54
C ALA A 46 -0.98 -4.91 -5.45
N ILE A 47 -1.30 -5.52 -4.33
CA ILE A 47 -1.80 -4.82 -3.15
C ILE A 47 -0.99 -5.18 -1.92
N GLU A 48 -0.91 -4.23 -1.01
CA GLU A 48 -0.47 -4.43 0.37
C GLU A 48 -1.45 -3.70 1.28
N ALA A 49 -2.15 -4.47 2.13
CA ALA A 49 -3.24 -3.98 2.95
C ALA A 49 -2.90 -4.14 4.44
N TYR A 50 -3.04 -3.06 5.20
CA TYR A 50 -2.76 -2.99 6.63
C TYR A 50 -4.00 -2.54 7.41
N ALA A 51 -4.22 -3.15 8.56
CA ALA A 51 -5.16 -2.68 9.56
C ALA A 51 -4.46 -1.75 10.55
N ILE A 52 -5.03 -0.56 10.72
CA ILE A 52 -4.56 0.47 11.66
C ILE A 52 -5.80 0.97 12.40
N HIS A 53 -6.01 0.53 13.64
CA HIS A 53 -7.23 0.81 14.40
C HIS A 53 -8.52 0.43 13.62
N ASN A 54 -9.32 1.41 13.21
CA ASN A 54 -10.54 1.24 12.40
C ASN A 54 -10.34 1.62 10.93
N ILE A 55 -9.09 1.76 10.48
CA ILE A 55 -8.72 2.10 9.12
C ILE A 55 -8.07 0.90 8.45
N LEU A 56 -8.56 0.55 7.26
CA LEU A 56 -7.85 -0.32 6.33
C LEU A 56 -7.06 0.58 5.37
N ARG A 57 -5.74 0.58 5.51
CA ARG A 57 -4.81 1.28 4.63
C ARG A 57 -4.34 0.31 3.55
N VAL A 58 -4.45 0.71 2.28
CA VAL A 58 -4.15 -0.17 1.14
C VAL A 58 -3.22 0.55 0.16
N ASN A 59 -2.01 0.03 0.01
CA ASN A 59 -1.13 0.37 -1.09
C ASN A 59 -1.52 -0.45 -2.31
N VAL A 60 -1.72 0.21 -3.45
CA VAL A 60 -2.05 -0.44 -4.72
C VAL A 60 -1.01 -0.05 -5.75
N GLU A 61 -0.38 -1.06 -6.33
CA GLU A 61 0.53 -0.92 -7.45
C GLU A 61 -0.09 -1.50 -8.70
N ALA A 62 -0.25 -0.67 -9.72
CA ALA A 62 -0.74 -1.10 -11.03
C ALA A 62 0.35 -0.93 -12.09
N ARG A 63 0.52 -1.92 -12.94
CA ARG A 63 1.42 -1.90 -14.09
C ARG A 63 0.69 -2.31 -15.35
N MET A 64 0.86 -1.52 -16.41
CA MET A 64 0.36 -1.82 -17.75
C MET A 64 1.51 -1.70 -18.75
N TYR A 65 1.51 -2.58 -19.75
CA TYR A 65 2.60 -2.62 -20.73
C TYR A 65 2.50 -1.53 -21.80
N SER A 66 1.27 -1.23 -22.25
CA SER A 66 1.01 -0.32 -23.37
C SER A 66 0.98 1.16 -22.99
N GLU A 67 0.64 1.48 -21.74
CA GLU A 67 0.44 2.85 -21.29
C GLU A 67 0.50 2.98 -19.76
N ARG A 68 0.47 4.22 -19.26
CA ARG A 68 0.38 4.45 -17.81
C ARG A 68 -0.97 3.98 -17.28
N PRO A 69 -1.01 3.08 -16.29
CA PRO A 69 -2.26 2.68 -15.67
C PRO A 69 -2.87 3.84 -14.89
N LYS A 70 -4.20 3.92 -14.91
CA LYS A 70 -5.02 4.74 -14.04
C LYS A 70 -5.85 3.82 -13.16
N ILE A 71 -5.71 3.95 -11.85
CA ILE A 71 -6.59 3.24 -10.91
C ILE A 71 -7.91 4.02 -10.84
N SER A 72 -8.88 3.57 -11.62
CA SER A 72 -10.18 4.26 -11.77
C SER A 72 -11.06 4.10 -10.53
N LYS A 73 -10.96 2.97 -9.83
CA LYS A 73 -11.79 2.67 -8.67
C LYS A 73 -11.17 1.62 -7.76
N VAL A 74 -11.30 1.81 -6.45
CA VAL A 74 -11.01 0.77 -5.44
C VAL A 74 -12.21 0.65 -4.50
N LEU A 75 -12.65 -0.57 -4.26
CA LEU A 75 -13.80 -0.88 -3.41
C LEU A 75 -13.44 -1.92 -2.37
N LEU A 76 -13.84 -1.68 -1.12
CA LEU A 76 -13.91 -2.73 -0.09
C LEU A 76 -15.30 -3.36 -0.16
N VAL A 77 -15.36 -4.68 -0.31
CA VAL A 77 -16.59 -5.44 -0.54
C VAL A 77 -16.75 -6.51 0.51
N GLY A 78 -17.95 -6.61 1.08
CA GLY A 78 -18.26 -7.64 2.05
C GLY A 78 -19.67 -7.55 2.61
N PRO A 79 -20.07 -8.51 3.47
CA PRO A 79 -21.37 -8.49 4.11
C PRO A 79 -21.50 -7.29 5.06
N LYS A 80 -22.74 -6.79 5.20
CA LYS A 80 -23.14 -5.54 5.89
C LYS A 80 -22.58 -4.24 5.31
N ILE A 81 -21.32 -4.22 4.88
CA ILE A 81 -20.70 -3.03 4.29
C ILE A 81 -21.06 -2.86 2.80
N GLY A 82 -21.52 -3.92 2.14
CA GLY A 82 -21.88 -3.89 0.72
C GLY A 82 -20.65 -3.60 -0.15
N ARG A 83 -20.66 -2.45 -0.82
CA ARG A 83 -19.53 -1.92 -1.59
C ARG A 83 -19.18 -0.55 -1.05
N MET A 84 -18.07 -0.46 -0.32
CA MET A 84 -17.60 0.77 0.29
C MET A 84 -16.46 1.38 -0.53
N THR A 85 -16.51 2.69 -0.75
CA THR A 85 -15.42 3.45 -1.36
C THR A 85 -14.43 3.92 -0.30
N TYR A 86 -13.21 4.24 -0.74
CA TYR A 86 -12.22 4.88 0.13
C TYR A 86 -12.69 6.28 0.55
N TYR A 87 -12.22 6.77 1.70
CA TYR A 87 -12.43 8.15 2.13
C TYR A 87 -11.23 9.05 1.81
N ARG A 88 -10.04 8.45 1.65
CA ARG A 88 -8.82 9.14 1.28
C ARG A 88 -8.09 8.36 0.18
N LYS A 89 -7.55 9.11 -0.78
CA LYS A 89 -6.64 8.65 -1.83
C LYS A 89 -5.41 9.55 -1.83
N GLU A 90 -4.24 8.96 -2.00
CA GLU A 90 -2.97 9.67 -2.14
C GLU A 90 -2.14 9.01 -3.25
N GLU A 91 -1.61 9.79 -4.19
CA GLU A 91 -0.70 9.28 -5.21
C GLU A 91 0.73 9.29 -4.65
N ILE A 92 1.39 8.14 -4.63
CA ILE A 92 2.74 8.01 -4.10
C ILE A 92 3.73 8.17 -5.26
N PRO A 93 4.69 9.11 -5.18
CA PRO A 93 5.74 9.23 -6.18
C PRO A 93 6.54 7.94 -6.27
N ILE A 94 6.76 7.47 -7.49
CA ILE A 94 7.44 6.20 -7.74
C ILE A 94 8.94 6.45 -7.60
N ASN A 95 9.55 5.98 -6.51
CA ASN A 95 10.98 5.83 -6.43
C ASN A 95 11.35 4.43 -6.96
N LEU A 96 12.16 4.36 -8.02
CA LEU A 96 12.45 3.11 -8.75
C LEU A 96 13.59 2.29 -8.11
N GLU A 97 14.28 2.83 -7.11
CA GLU A 97 15.53 2.26 -6.60
C GLU A 97 15.35 1.12 -5.57
N GLU A 98 14.18 0.96 -4.95
CA GLU A 98 13.92 -0.17 -4.04
C GLU A 98 12.46 -0.63 -4.14
N LYS A 99 12.18 -1.66 -4.94
CA LYS A 99 10.92 -2.41 -4.77
C LYS A 99 11.17 -3.91 -4.83
N THR A 100 10.78 -4.58 -3.75
CA THR A 100 10.70 -6.03 -3.70
C THR A 100 9.65 -6.51 -4.71
N PRO A 101 9.98 -7.48 -5.59
CA PRO A 101 9.02 -7.99 -6.56
C PRO A 101 7.82 -8.63 -5.86
N TYR A 102 6.63 -8.47 -6.43
CA TYR A 102 5.43 -9.11 -5.92
C TYR A 102 5.31 -10.54 -6.46
N LEU A 103 4.89 -11.49 -5.62
CA LEU A 103 4.49 -12.82 -6.06
C LEU A 103 3.25 -12.69 -6.95
N ILE A 104 3.39 -13.02 -8.25
CA ILE A 104 2.31 -12.95 -9.22
C ILE A 104 1.75 -14.37 -9.43
N SER A 105 0.49 -14.58 -9.06
CA SER A 105 -0.23 -15.81 -9.42
C SER A 105 -0.84 -15.68 -10.82
N LYS A 106 -0.51 -16.62 -11.71
CA LYS A 106 -1.22 -16.79 -12.99
C LYS A 106 -2.24 -17.90 -12.84
N LYS A 107 -3.50 -17.58 -13.10
CA LYS A 107 -4.53 -18.60 -13.27
C LYS A 107 -4.25 -19.37 -14.56
N GLY A 108 -4.08 -20.69 -14.46
CA GLY A 108 -3.86 -21.57 -15.61
C GLY A 108 -4.96 -21.45 -16.66
N GLY A 109 -4.59 -21.57 -17.95
CA GLY A 109 -5.54 -21.62 -19.05
C GLY A 109 -6.33 -22.93 -19.08
N LEU A 110 -7.28 -23.05 -20.03
CA LEU A 110 -8.26 -24.15 -20.17
C LEU A 110 -7.70 -25.59 -20.15
N PHE A 111 -6.37 -25.77 -20.27
CA PHE A 111 -5.68 -27.06 -20.36
C PHE A 111 -4.61 -27.30 -19.27
N SER A 112 -4.49 -26.45 -18.23
CA SER A 112 -3.47 -26.64 -17.18
C SER A 112 -4.08 -26.66 -15.77
N SER A 113 -4.04 -27.81 -15.09
CA SER A 113 -4.53 -28.02 -13.72
C SER A 113 -3.58 -27.53 -12.61
N ARG A 114 -2.54 -26.73 -12.92
CA ARG A 114 -1.55 -26.29 -11.92
C ARG A 114 -1.41 -24.78 -11.93
N ASP A 115 -1.71 -24.14 -10.80
CA ASP A 115 -1.38 -22.74 -10.56
C ASP A 115 0.15 -22.64 -10.46
N ASN A 116 0.79 -22.10 -11.50
CA ASN A 116 2.22 -21.81 -11.50
C ASN A 116 2.42 -20.39 -10.95
N THR A 117 3.02 -20.30 -9.77
CA THR A 117 3.54 -19.05 -9.21
C THR A 117 4.90 -18.78 -9.87
N GLU A 118 4.96 -17.81 -10.78
CA GLU A 118 6.22 -17.34 -11.37
C GLU A 118 6.56 -15.97 -10.77
N GLU A 119 7.71 -15.84 -10.13
CA GLU A 119 8.30 -14.53 -9.87
C GLU A 119 8.74 -13.94 -11.21
N LYS A 120 8.07 -12.87 -11.63
CA LYS A 120 8.43 -12.10 -12.82
C LYS A 120 8.53 -10.65 -12.45
N ASP A 121 9.65 -10.03 -12.83
CA ASP A 121 9.77 -8.57 -12.81
C ASP A 121 8.68 -7.99 -13.71
N PRO A 122 7.73 -7.25 -13.13
CA PRO A 122 6.61 -6.76 -13.91
C PRO A 122 7.08 -5.60 -14.80
N LYS A 123 7.14 -5.84 -16.11
CA LYS A 123 7.48 -4.83 -17.13
C LYS A 123 6.29 -3.90 -17.41
N GLY A 124 6.55 -2.62 -17.67
CA GLY A 124 5.52 -1.63 -18.02
C GLY A 124 5.59 -0.35 -17.18
N THR A 125 4.71 0.60 -17.45
CA THR A 125 4.61 1.83 -16.65
C THR A 125 3.87 1.53 -15.35
N LEU A 126 4.43 1.98 -14.23
CA LEU A 126 3.86 1.79 -12.89
C LEU A 126 3.02 3.00 -12.48
N THR A 127 2.00 2.75 -11.67
CA THR A 127 1.34 3.75 -10.82
C THR A 127 1.16 3.17 -9.43
N HIS A 128 1.46 3.97 -8.41
CA HIS A 128 1.39 3.60 -7.01
C HIS A 128 0.47 4.58 -6.29
N GLU A 129 -0.59 4.06 -5.69
CA GLU A 129 -1.58 4.88 -4.98
C GLU A 129 -1.91 4.23 -3.64
N LEU A 130 -2.10 5.07 -2.62
CA LEU A 130 -2.56 4.69 -1.30
C LEU A 130 -4.03 5.05 -1.14
N PHE A 131 -4.78 4.10 -0.58
CA PHE A 131 -6.20 4.25 -0.28
C PHE A 131 -6.46 3.95 1.19
N GLU A 132 -7.31 4.75 1.83
CA GLU A 132 -7.76 4.47 3.19
C GLU A 132 -9.28 4.29 3.24
N PHE A 133 -9.70 3.24 3.93
CA PHE A 133 -11.11 2.91 4.17
C PHE A 133 -11.38 2.98 5.67
N LYS A 134 -12.43 3.70 6.06
CA LYS A 134 -12.88 3.74 7.45
C LYS A 134 -13.83 2.57 7.66
N VAL A 135 -13.32 1.50 8.25
CA VAL A 135 -14.09 0.27 8.48
C VAL A 135 -15.05 0.50 9.64
N PRO A 136 -16.36 0.26 9.47
CA PRO A 136 -17.30 0.35 10.58
C PRO A 136 -17.03 -0.80 11.56
N GLY A 137 -17.07 -0.52 12.87
CA GLY A 137 -16.85 -1.53 13.93
C GLY A 137 -17.97 -2.56 14.11
N LYS A 138 -18.73 -2.85 13.05
CA LYS A 138 -19.76 -3.90 13.02
C LYS A 138 -19.59 -4.73 11.76
N ILE A 139 -18.52 -5.51 11.70
CA ILE A 139 -18.30 -6.48 10.62
C ILE A 139 -18.95 -7.83 10.95
N VAL A 140 -19.07 -8.71 9.96
CA VAL A 140 -19.60 -10.07 10.17
C VAL A 140 -18.43 -11.03 10.30
N SER A 141 -18.22 -11.55 11.52
CA SER A 141 -17.16 -12.52 11.82
C SER A 141 -17.25 -13.77 10.93
N GLY A 142 -16.09 -14.32 10.54
CA GLY A 142 -15.97 -15.54 9.75
C GLY A 142 -16.47 -15.43 8.30
N LYS A 143 -16.80 -14.22 7.82
CA LYS A 143 -17.19 -13.98 6.44
C LYS A 143 -16.04 -13.44 5.61
N LYS A 144 -16.16 -13.61 4.29
CA LYS A 144 -15.16 -13.16 3.32
C LYS A 144 -15.36 -11.69 2.98
N TYR A 145 -14.25 -10.97 2.98
CA TYR A 145 -14.13 -9.59 2.52
C TYR A 145 -13.11 -9.54 1.38
N GLU A 146 -13.39 -8.70 0.39
CA GLU A 146 -12.59 -8.57 -0.81
C GLU A 146 -12.27 -7.10 -1.09
N LEU A 147 -11.10 -6.86 -1.67
CA LEU A 147 -10.75 -5.59 -2.27
C LEU A 147 -10.86 -5.71 -3.79
N TRP A 148 -11.67 -4.86 -4.42
CA TRP A 148 -11.78 -4.79 -5.87
C TRP A 148 -11.05 -3.55 -6.38
N VAL A 149 -10.03 -3.76 -7.21
CA VAL A 149 -9.26 -2.71 -7.88
C VAL A 149 -9.61 -2.69 -9.35
N TYR A 150 -9.96 -1.53 -9.89
CA TYR A 150 -10.25 -1.31 -11.29
C TYR A 150 -9.18 -0.45 -11.90
N ILE A 151 -8.53 -0.96 -12.95
CA ILE A 151 -7.52 -0.23 -13.71
C ILE A 151 -7.99 -0.02 -15.14
N GLU A 152 -7.59 1.11 -15.71
CA GLU A 152 -7.78 1.46 -17.11
C GLU A 152 -6.53 2.16 -17.63
N GLY A 153 -6.43 2.30 -18.94
CA GLY A 153 -5.39 3.11 -19.55
C GLY A 153 -5.58 4.59 -19.22
N LYS A 154 -4.50 5.34 -18.96
CA LYS A 154 -4.63 6.79 -18.79
C LYS A 154 -5.12 7.49 -20.07
N ASN A 155 -4.78 6.93 -21.24
CA ASN A 155 -5.15 7.48 -22.55
C ASN A 155 -6.20 6.65 -23.27
N SER A 156 -6.70 5.58 -22.64
CA SER A 156 -7.73 4.76 -23.24
C SER A 156 -9.02 5.58 -23.40
N ALA A 157 -9.57 5.58 -24.61
CA ALA A 157 -10.83 6.26 -24.90
C ALA A 157 -11.91 5.85 -23.88
N ALA A 158 -12.80 6.77 -23.52
CA ALA A 158 -13.84 6.58 -22.49
C ALA A 158 -14.74 5.33 -22.66
N SER A 159 -14.61 4.59 -23.77
CA SER A 159 -15.34 3.37 -24.09
C SER A 159 -14.65 2.07 -23.65
N SER A 160 -13.38 2.07 -23.22
CA SER A 160 -12.74 0.84 -22.73
C SER A 160 -13.21 0.55 -21.30
N ARG A 161 -13.88 -0.59 -21.11
CA ARG A 161 -14.32 -1.03 -19.78
C ARG A 161 -13.09 -1.25 -18.87
N PRO A 162 -13.04 -0.65 -17.67
CA PRO A 162 -11.96 -0.88 -16.72
C PRO A 162 -11.81 -2.37 -16.39
N GLN A 163 -10.57 -2.84 -16.28
CA GLN A 163 -10.25 -4.20 -15.89
C GLN A 163 -10.30 -4.33 -14.37
N ARG A 164 -11.10 -5.28 -13.87
CA ARG A 164 -11.26 -5.53 -12.44
C ARG A 164 -10.33 -6.64 -11.95
N PHE A 165 -9.61 -6.36 -10.87
CA PHE A 165 -8.85 -7.30 -10.06
C PHE A 165 -9.53 -7.43 -8.70
N SER A 166 -9.77 -8.65 -8.23
CA SER A 166 -10.33 -8.91 -6.89
C SER A 166 -9.28 -9.60 -6.04
N PHE A 167 -9.08 -9.14 -4.80
CA PHE A 167 -8.15 -9.67 -3.82
C PHE A 167 -8.91 -10.06 -2.56
N ASN A 168 -8.65 -11.26 -2.04
CA ASN A 168 -9.22 -11.66 -0.77
C ASN A 168 -8.45 -10.96 0.36
N LEU A 169 -9.15 -10.56 1.42
CA LEU A 169 -8.53 -10.02 2.62
C LEU A 169 -8.60 -11.07 3.74
N PRO A 170 -7.64 -12.02 3.80
CA PRO A 170 -7.61 -13.01 4.86
C PRO A 170 -7.46 -12.30 6.21
N ASN A 171 -8.07 -12.87 7.26
CA ASN A 171 -8.03 -12.33 8.62
C ASN A 171 -8.64 -10.92 8.79
N PHE A 172 -9.22 -10.30 7.76
CA PHE A 172 -9.90 -9.00 7.88
C PHE A 172 -10.90 -8.99 9.04
N THR A 173 -11.62 -10.10 9.21
CA THR A 173 -12.59 -10.22 10.29
C THR A 173 -11.99 -10.37 11.66
N ASP A 174 -10.71 -10.69 11.78
CA ASP A 174 -10.06 -10.83 13.08
C ASP A 174 -9.64 -9.50 13.68
N TYR A 175 -9.37 -8.49 12.84
CA TYR A 175 -8.91 -7.18 13.26
C TYR A 175 -10.04 -6.16 13.46
N PHE A 176 -11.10 -6.19 12.64
CA PHE A 176 -12.12 -5.13 12.65
C PHE A 176 -13.44 -5.52 13.35
N LYS A 177 -13.41 -6.48 14.30
CA LYS A 177 -14.58 -7.10 14.96
C LYS A 177 -15.56 -6.10 15.58
#